data_AF-A0A954HHQ1-F1
#
_entry.id   AF-A0A954HHQ1-F1
#
_cell.length_a   1.000
_cell.length_b   1.000
_cell.length_c   1.000
_cell.angle_alpha   90.00
_cell.angle_beta   90.00
_cell.angle_gamma   90.00
#
_symmetry.space_group_name_H-M   'P 1'
#
loop_
_entity.id
_entity.type
_entity.pdbx_description
1 polymer ?
#
loop_
_entity_poly.entity_id
_entity_poly.type
_entity_poly.pdbx_seq_one_letter_code
_entity_poly.pdbx_strand_id
1 'polypeptide(L)'
;LISLSPKLKNSIPFGTAWEQRHEERRHRPEVIRQWLAGYCCQFKFVVDKREDIEEVEQYLSEFPEAAAHTVFLMPQGTTIEALHERMEWMTPLAEARGWKVSPRRHIELFGNTRGT
;
A
#
# COMPACT_ATOMS: atom_id res chain seq x y z
N LEU A 1 3.52 9.53 -14.70
CA LEU A 1 3.47 9.19 -13.26
C LEU A 1 3.34 7.68 -13.13
N ILE A 2 4.25 7.03 -12.43
CA ILE A 2 4.25 5.57 -12.21
C ILE A 2 3.78 5.29 -10.78
N SER A 3 2.87 4.33 -10.60
CA SER A 3 2.43 3.90 -9.28
C SER A 3 3.13 2.60 -8.89
N LEU A 4 4.13 2.70 -8.02
CA LEU A 4 4.80 1.55 -7.43
C LEU A 4 3.94 1.01 -6.29
N SER A 5 3.62 -0.27 -6.29
CA SER A 5 2.84 -0.91 -5.20
C SER A 5 3.63 -2.06 -4.59
N PRO A 6 4.65 -1.75 -3.76
CA PRO A 6 5.37 -2.77 -3.01
C PRO A 6 4.42 -3.58 -2.11
N LYS A 7 4.78 -4.84 -1.90
CA LYS A 7 3.95 -5.80 -1.19
C LYS A 7 4.40 -5.93 0.26
N LEU A 8 3.50 -5.62 1.19
CA LEU A 8 3.69 -5.76 2.62
C LEU A 8 3.50 -7.23 3.05
N LYS A 9 3.85 -7.56 4.30
CA LYS A 9 3.67 -8.90 4.86
C LYS A 9 2.22 -9.36 4.87
N ASN A 10 1.27 -8.44 4.96
CA ASN A 10 -0.16 -8.74 4.87
C ASN A 10 -0.60 -9.40 3.55
N SER A 11 0.25 -9.39 2.52
CA SER A 11 0.01 -10.05 1.24
C SER A 11 0.57 -11.47 1.13
N ILE A 12 1.27 -11.94 2.18
CA ILE A 12 1.84 -13.28 2.21
C ILE A 12 0.72 -14.29 2.51
N PRO A 13 0.54 -15.31 1.65
CA PRO A 13 -0.41 -16.38 1.91
C PRO A 13 0.19 -17.41 2.88
N PHE A 14 0.24 -17.08 4.17
CA PHE A 14 0.78 -17.95 5.21
C PHE A 14 0.12 -19.34 5.23
N GLY A 15 0.91 -20.39 5.46
CA GLY A 15 0.48 -21.78 5.49
C GLY A 15 0.21 -22.40 4.13
N THR A 16 0.56 -21.71 3.03
CA THR A 16 0.38 -22.23 1.66
C THR A 16 1.73 -22.54 1.00
N ALA A 17 1.69 -23.34 -0.08
CA ALA A 17 2.88 -23.60 -0.92
C ALA A 17 3.50 -22.32 -1.53
N TRP A 18 2.83 -21.17 -1.44
CA TRP A 18 3.25 -19.90 -2.02
C TRP A 18 3.92 -18.95 -1.02
N GLU A 19 3.90 -19.28 0.28
CA GLU A 19 4.39 -18.42 1.36
C GLU A 19 5.84 -17.97 1.13
N GLN A 20 6.77 -18.95 1.07
CA GLN A 20 8.20 -18.68 0.88
C GLN A 20 8.47 -17.87 -0.39
N ARG A 21 7.81 -18.24 -1.50
CA ARG A 21 7.99 -17.55 -2.78
C ARG A 21 7.49 -16.10 -2.74
N HIS A 22 6.46 -15.79 -1.97
CA HIS A 22 5.99 -14.40 -1.80
C HIS A 22 6.96 -13.61 -0.94
N GLU A 23 7.43 -14.17 0.17
CA GLU A 23 8.38 -13.50 1.05
C GLU A 23 9.69 -13.16 0.31
N GLU A 24 10.25 -14.10 -0.46
CA GLU A 24 11.49 -13.89 -1.20
C GLU A 24 11.38 -12.86 -2.34
N ARG A 25 10.17 -12.62 -2.86
CA ARG A 25 9.97 -11.80 -4.07
C ARG A 25 9.36 -10.44 -3.81
N ARG A 26 8.72 -10.23 -2.66
CA ARG A 26 8.00 -8.98 -2.35
C ARG A 26 8.92 -7.76 -2.18
N HIS A 27 10.20 -7.99 -1.87
CA HIS A 27 11.17 -6.96 -1.58
C HIS A 27 12.31 -6.96 -2.61
N ARG A 28 12.32 -5.94 -3.49
CA ARG A 28 13.28 -5.76 -4.60
C ARG A 28 13.77 -4.30 -4.65
N PRO A 29 14.52 -3.84 -3.63
CA PRO A 29 14.86 -2.43 -3.47
C PRO A 29 15.71 -1.88 -4.62
N GLU A 30 16.54 -2.73 -5.24
CA GLU A 30 17.33 -2.40 -6.42
C GLU A 30 16.45 -1.97 -7.61
N VAL A 31 15.33 -2.66 -7.83
CA VAL A 31 14.39 -2.33 -8.91
C VAL A 31 13.70 -1.01 -8.60
N ILE A 32 13.28 -0.82 -7.35
CA ILE A 32 12.59 0.40 -6.90
C ILE A 32 13.48 1.63 -7.11
N ARG A 33 14.76 1.57 -6.73
CA ARG A 33 15.71 2.67 -6.96
C ARG A 33 15.88 3.02 -8.44
N GLN A 34 15.90 2.02 -9.33
CA GLN A 34 15.96 2.26 -10.78
C GLN A 34 14.74 3.06 -11.26
N TRP A 35 13.54 2.73 -10.77
CA TRP A 35 12.32 3.47 -11.12
C TRP A 35 12.32 4.89 -10.55
N LEU A 36 12.73 5.05 -9.29
CA LEU A 36 12.82 6.37 -8.64
C LEU A 36 13.82 7.30 -9.34
N ALA A 37 14.94 6.76 -9.83
CA ALA A 37 15.95 7.54 -10.55
C ALA A 37 15.50 7.96 -11.97
N GLY A 38 14.69 7.14 -12.64
CA GLY A 38 14.30 7.36 -14.04
C GLY A 38 12.95 8.07 -14.22
N TYR A 39 12.07 8.06 -13.22
CA TYR A 39 10.67 8.44 -13.40
C TYR A 39 10.05 9.13 -12.18
N CYS A 40 9.07 9.98 -12.44
CA CYS A 40 8.17 10.47 -11.40
C CYS A 40 7.27 9.33 -10.91
N CYS A 41 7.50 8.92 -9.66
CA CYS A 41 6.84 7.79 -9.02
C CYS A 41 6.00 8.23 -7.82
N GLN A 42 4.93 7.47 -7.57
CA GLN A 42 4.19 7.46 -6.32
C GLN A 42 4.25 6.05 -5.72
N PHE A 43 4.23 5.95 -4.39
CA PHE A 43 4.06 4.68 -3.70
C PHE A 43 2.60 4.48 -3.34
N LYS A 44 2.11 3.25 -3.49
CA LYS A 44 0.75 2.88 -3.12
C LYS A 44 0.74 1.56 -2.35
N PHE A 45 0.52 1.64 -1.05
CA PHE A 45 0.47 0.50 -0.15
C PHE A 45 -0.97 0.09 0.14
N VAL A 46 -1.23 -1.22 0.14
CA VAL A 46 -2.51 -1.77 0.59
C VAL A 46 -2.36 -2.17 2.05
N VAL A 47 -3.14 -1.54 2.92
CA VAL A 47 -3.02 -1.61 4.38
C VAL A 47 -4.30 -2.23 4.93
N ASP A 48 -4.16 -3.26 5.76
CA ASP A 48 -5.28 -3.97 6.39
C ASP A 48 -5.43 -3.59 7.87
N LYS A 49 -4.30 -3.42 8.56
CA LYS A 49 -4.24 -3.16 10.01
C LYS A 49 -3.21 -2.08 10.34
N ARG A 50 -3.20 -1.59 11.58
CA ARG A 50 -2.32 -0.49 12.01
C ARG A 50 -0.84 -0.85 11.96
N GLU A 51 -0.50 -2.10 12.24
CA GLU A 51 0.87 -2.61 12.22
C GLU A 51 1.47 -2.58 10.80
N ASP A 52 0.63 -2.62 9.76
CA ASP A 52 1.09 -2.46 8.39
C ASP A 52 1.66 -1.05 8.14
N ILE A 53 1.23 -0.03 8.90
CA ILE A 53 1.78 1.33 8.82
C ILE A 53 3.24 1.35 9.25
N GLU A 54 3.58 0.63 10.31
CA GLU A 54 4.96 0.51 10.79
C GLU A 54 5.84 -0.16 9.74
N GLU A 55 5.33 -1.18 9.04
CA GLU A 55 6.03 -1.81 7.91
C GLU A 55 6.23 -0.83 6.74
N VAL A 56 5.23 0.03 6.45
CA VAL A 56 5.37 1.08 5.44
C VAL A 56 6.47 2.08 5.82
N GLU A 57 6.55 2.50 7.09
CA GLU A 57 7.62 3.39 7.57
C GLU A 57 8.99 2.74 7.41
N GLN A 58 9.13 1.49 7.83
CA GLN A 58 10.36 0.72 7.68
C GLN A 58 10.78 0.61 6.21
N TYR A 59 9.83 0.27 5.33
CA TYR A 59 10.10 0.18 3.90
C TYR A 59 10.54 1.52 3.30
N LEU A 60 9.85 2.61 3.62
CA LEU A 60 10.17 3.95 3.09
C LEU A 60 11.51 4.48 3.61
N SER A 61 11.97 4.03 4.78
CA SER A 61 13.28 4.41 5.31
C SER A 61 14.44 3.99 4.39
N GLU A 62 14.23 3.00 3.52
CA GLU A 62 15.21 2.54 2.54
C GLU A 62 15.29 3.43 1.27
N PHE A 63 14.34 4.36 1.11
CA PHE A 63 14.18 5.24 -0.05
C PHE A 63 13.95 6.70 0.41
N PRO A 64 14.93 7.34 1.06
CA PRO A 64 14.81 8.73 1.55
C PRO A 64 14.55 9.76 0.43
N GLU A 65 14.81 9.41 -0.83
CA GLU A 65 14.50 10.22 -2.01
C GLU A 65 12.98 10.30 -2.31
N ALA A 66 12.17 9.43 -1.72
CA ALA A 66 10.72 9.41 -1.92
C ALA A 66 10.05 10.52 -1.08
N ALA A 67 9.50 11.53 -1.75
CA ALA A 67 8.79 12.60 -1.06
C ALA A 67 7.50 12.10 -0.38
N ALA A 68 7.27 12.47 0.87
CA ALA A 68 6.11 11.99 1.66
C ALA A 68 4.75 12.17 0.94
N HIS A 69 4.56 13.28 0.24
CA HIS A 69 3.32 13.60 -0.48
C HIS A 69 3.06 12.71 -1.73
N THR A 70 4.00 11.85 -2.12
CA THR A 70 3.85 10.84 -3.18
C THR A 70 3.54 9.45 -2.62
N VAL A 71 3.40 9.31 -1.30
CA VAL A 71 3.00 8.06 -0.63
C VAL A 71 1.49 8.04 -0.45
N PHE A 72 0.86 6.95 -0.88
CA PHE A 72 -0.56 6.69 -0.74
C PHE A 72 -0.81 5.41 0.04
N LEU A 73 -1.67 5.49 1.05
CA LEU A 73 -2.24 4.34 1.72
C LEU A 73 -3.60 4.01 1.10
N MET A 74 -3.89 2.74 0.88
CA MET A 74 -5.17 2.26 0.40
C MET A 74 -5.69 1.19 1.36
N PRO A 75 -6.94 1.30 1.85
CA PRO A 75 -7.51 0.26 2.69
C PRO A 75 -7.67 -1.06 1.92
N GLN A 76 -7.31 -2.15 2.58
CA GLN A 76 -7.73 -3.50 2.22
C GLN A 76 -9.23 -3.63 2.48
N GLY A 77 -9.94 -4.35 1.62
CA GLY A 77 -11.35 -4.64 1.86
C GLY A 77 -12.15 -4.84 0.57
N THR A 78 -13.29 -5.50 0.74
CA THR A 78 -14.28 -5.75 -0.33
C THR A 78 -15.67 -5.23 0.00
N THR A 79 -15.92 -4.75 1.22
CA THR A 79 -17.22 -4.16 1.60
C THR A 79 -17.03 -2.69 1.95
N ILE A 80 -18.09 -1.90 1.79
CA ILE A 80 -18.06 -0.45 2.06
C ILE A 80 -17.78 -0.21 3.54
N GLU A 81 -18.40 -1.00 4.41
CA GLU A 81 -18.27 -0.91 5.86
C GLU A 81 -16.83 -1.14 6.31
N ALA A 82 -16.20 -2.20 5.80
CA ALA A 82 -14.82 -2.55 6.11
C ALA A 82 -13.82 -1.50 5.61
N LEU A 83 -14.12 -0.87 4.46
CA LEU A 83 -13.32 0.22 3.92
C LEU A 83 -13.47 1.49 4.76
N HIS A 84 -14.70 1.85 5.15
CA HIS A 84 -14.97 3.01 6.00
C HIS A 84 -14.29 2.87 7.36
N GLU A 85 -14.45 1.74 8.04
CA GLU A 85 -13.80 1.45 9.32
C GLU A 85 -12.27 1.63 9.24
N ARG A 86 -11.66 1.16 8.14
CA ARG A 86 -10.21 1.31 7.93
C ARG A 86 -9.83 2.76 7.62
N MET A 87 -10.61 3.45 6.81
CA MET A 87 -10.38 4.85 6.45
C MET A 87 -10.40 5.76 7.69
N GLU A 88 -11.28 5.50 8.67
CA GLU A 88 -11.41 6.29 9.90
C GLU A 88 -10.10 6.39 10.68
N TRP A 89 -9.38 5.29 10.86
CA TRP A 89 -8.09 5.32 11.56
C TRP A 89 -6.90 5.57 10.64
N MET A 90 -6.98 5.21 9.35
CA MET A 90 -5.86 5.34 8.41
C MET A 90 -5.61 6.79 8.00
N THR A 91 -6.68 7.57 7.83
CA THR A 91 -6.61 8.97 7.41
C THR A 91 -5.75 9.82 8.35
N PRO A 92 -6.02 9.90 9.67
CA PRO A 92 -5.19 10.70 10.58
C PRO A 92 -3.73 10.20 10.65
N LEU A 93 -3.50 8.88 10.51
CA LEU A 93 -2.14 8.33 10.52
C LEU A 93 -1.34 8.71 9.26
N ALA A 94 -1.99 8.75 8.11
CA ALA A 94 -1.39 9.20 6.85
C ALA A 94 -1.06 10.71 6.91
N GLU A 95 -2.03 11.52 7.35
CA GLU A 95 -1.88 12.97 7.46
C GLU A 95 -0.74 13.37 8.39
N ALA A 96 -0.63 12.71 9.55
CA ALA A 96 0.45 12.94 10.51
C ALA A 96 1.86 12.72 9.92
N ARG A 97 1.97 11.97 8.82
CA ARG A 97 3.22 11.62 8.12
C ARG A 97 3.40 12.38 6.81
N GLY A 98 2.46 13.26 6.45
CA GLY A 98 2.45 13.94 5.16
C GLY A 98 2.14 13.01 3.98
N TRP A 99 1.58 11.84 4.24
CA TRP A 99 1.12 10.88 3.24
C TRP A 99 -0.33 11.18 2.83
N LYS A 100 -0.81 10.47 1.81
CA LYS A 100 -2.18 10.59 1.30
C LYS A 100 -2.92 9.27 1.46
N VAL A 101 -4.25 9.34 1.40
CA VAL A 101 -5.11 8.15 1.33
C VAL A 101 -5.76 8.04 -0.05
N SER A 102 -5.77 6.83 -0.60
CA SER A 102 -6.41 6.48 -1.87
C SER A 102 -7.57 5.51 -1.59
N PRO A 103 -8.83 5.99 -1.58
CA PRO A 103 -9.99 5.12 -1.34
C PRO A 103 -10.19 4.10 -2.46
N ARG A 104 -10.90 3.00 -2.17
CA ARG A 104 -11.35 2.04 -3.18
C ARG A 104 -12.67 2.49 -3.80
N ARG A 105 -12.64 3.60 -4.54
CA ARG A 105 -13.82 4.25 -5.14
C ARG A 105 -14.73 3.30 -5.91
N HIS A 106 -14.18 2.34 -6.66
CA HIS A 106 -14.98 1.34 -7.36
C HIS A 106 -15.93 0.59 -6.42
N ILE A 107 -15.46 0.18 -5.24
CA ILE A 107 -16.28 -0.56 -4.26
C ILE A 107 -17.29 0.37 -3.59
N GLU A 108 -16.91 1.61 -3.30
CA GLU A 108 -17.83 2.62 -2.75
C GLU A 108 -18.99 2.94 -3.70
N LEU A 109 -18.71 2.98 -5.02
CA LEU A 109 -19.70 3.37 -6.02
C LEU A 109 -20.54 2.18 -6.53
N PHE A 110 -19.92 1.01 -6.69
CA PHE A 110 -20.53 -0.13 -7.39
C PHE A 110 -20.55 -1.43 -6.58
N GLY A 111 -20.05 -1.39 -5.34
CA GLY A 111 -19.85 -2.58 -4.52
C GLY A 111 -18.76 -3.51 -5.07
N ASN A 112 -18.73 -4.74 -4.56
CA ASN A 112 -17.79 -5.77 -5.02
C ASN A 112 -18.32 -6.55 -6.23
N THR A 113 -18.78 -5.82 -7.25
CA THR A 113 -19.30 -6.41 -8.48
C THR A 113 -18.18 -6.50 -9.51
N ARG A 114 -18.08 -7.64 -10.21
CA ARG A 114 -17.09 -7.80 -11.29
C ARG A 114 -17.58 -7.06 -12.54
N GLY A 115 -16.70 -6.28 -13.17
CA GLY A 115 -16.99 -5.61 -14.44
C GLY A 115 -17.69 -4.25 -14.31
N THR A 116 -17.63 -3.64 -13.13
CA THR A 116 -18.09 -2.27 -12.85
C THR A 116 -16.93 -1.31 -12.64
#